data_AF-A0A7Y8JLG5-F1
#
_entry.id   AF-A0A7Y8JLG5-F1
#
_cell.length_a   1.000
_cell.length_b   1.000
_cell.length_c   1.000
_cell.angle_alpha   90.00
_cell.angle_beta   90.00
_cell.angle_gamma   90.00
#
_symmetry.space_group_name_H-M   'P 1'
#
loop_
_entity.id
_entity.type
_entity.pdbx_description
1 polymer ?
#
loop_
_entity_poly.entity_id
_entity_poly.type
_entity_poly.pdbx_seq_one_letter_code
_entity_poly.pdbx_strand_id
1 'polypeptide(L)' 'MPDLNLLITLDTLLSEGSVAAAARRLRLSPSAMSRALARLRETTGDP' A
#
# COMPACT_ATOMS: atom_id res chain seq x y z
N MET A 1 -1.39 5.87 16.63
CA MET A 1 0.00 5.52 16.27
C MET A 1 0.09 5.51 14.76
N PRO A 2 1.13 6.08 14.13
CA PRO A 2 1.28 5.99 12.67
C PRO A 2 1.29 4.52 12.25
N ASP A 3 0.43 4.15 11.30
CA ASP A 3 0.37 2.81 10.74
C ASP A 3 1.69 2.54 10.01
N LEU A 4 2.65 1.86 10.66
CA LEU A 4 3.91 1.42 10.03
C LEU A 4 3.65 0.55 8.78
N ASN A 5 2.46 -0.05 8.71
CA ASN A 5 1.94 -0.73 7.53
C ASN A 5 1.89 0.17 6.29
N LEU A 6 1.66 1.48 6.44
CA LEU A 6 1.63 2.42 5.31
C LEU A 6 3.03 2.61 4.73
N LEU A 7 4.07 2.73 5.56
CA LEU A 7 5.45 2.86 5.08
C LEU A 7 5.90 1.61 4.32
N ILE A 8 5.56 0.42 4.83
CA ILE A 8 5.85 -0.86 4.17
C ILE A 8 5.06 -0.99 2.86
N THR A 9 3.80 -0.55 2.85
CA THR A 9 2.95 -0.55 1.65
C THR A 9 3.52 0.36 0.57
N LEU A 10 3.95 1.57 0.93
CA LEU A 10 4.57 2.52 0.01
C LEU A 10 5.86 1.96 -0.60
N ASP A 11 6.78 1.45 0.23
CA ASP A 11 8.04 0.85 -0.21
C ASP A 11 7.82 -0.32 -1.17
N THR A 12 6.86 -1.19 -0.86
CA THR A 12 6.53 -2.34 -1.70
C THR A 12 5.90 -1.89 -3.02
N LEU A 13 5.05 -0.87 -3.02
CA LEU A 13 4.44 -0.31 -4.23
C LEU A 13 5.48 0.36 -5.14
N LEU A 14 6.41 1.12 -4.56
CA LEU A 14 7.50 1.76 -5.30
C LEU A 14 8.47 0.71 -5.88
N SER A 15 8.75 -0.36 -5.13
CA SER A 15 9.62 -1.45 -5.57
C SER A 15 9.01 -2.31 -6.68
N GLU A 16 7.70 -2.61 -6.60
CA GLU A 16 7.03 -3.52 -7.54
C GLU A 16 6.38 -2.78 -8.71
N GLY A 17 6.10 -1.48 -8.60
CA GLY A 17 5.39 -0.68 -9.61
C GLY A 17 3.93 -1.10 -9.87
N SER A 18 3.41 -2.09 -9.12
CA SER A 18 2.06 -2.64 -9.32
C SER A 18 1.43 -3.08 -8.01
N VAL A 19 0.18 -2.64 -7.79
CA VAL A 19 -0.63 -2.98 -6.61
C VAL A 19 -0.84 -4.49 -6.48
N ALA A 20 -1.01 -5.21 -7.60
CA ALA A 20 -1.23 -6.66 -7.59
C ALA A 20 0.04 -7.45 -7.26
N ALA A 21 1.20 -6.99 -7.73
CA ALA A 21 2.49 -7.60 -7.39
C ALA A 21 2.85 -7.34 -5.92
N ALA A 22 2.66 -6.11 -5.45
CA ALA A 22 2.89 -5.73 -4.06
C ALA A 22 1.95 -6.48 -3.09
N ALA A 23 0.67 -6.66 -3.44
CA ALA A 23 -0.26 -7.45 -2.65
C ALA A 23 0.21 -8.91 -2.48
N ARG A 24 0.69 -9.54 -3.57
CA ARG A 24 1.24 -10.90 -3.52
C ARG A 24 2.49 -10.97 -2.63
N ARG A 25 3.38 -9.99 -2.73
CA ARG A 25 4.61 -9.91 -1.93
C ARG A 25 4.32 -9.79 -0.43
N LEU A 26 3.31 -9.00 -0.05
CA LEU A 26 2.87 -8.84 1.34
C LEU A 26 1.89 -9.93 1.81
N ARG A 27 1.58 -10.93 0.97
CA ARG A 27 0.56 -11.96 1.23
C ARG A 27 -0.81 -11.38 1.60
N LEU A 28 -1.15 -10.23 1.03
CA LEU A 28 -2.42 -9.54 1.20
C LEU A 28 -3.37 -9.85 0.04
N SER A 29 -4.67 -9.71 0.29
CA SER A 29 -5.64 -9.68 -0.80
C SER A 29 -5.51 -8.36 -1.59
N PRO A 30 -5.82 -8.35 -2.90
CA PRO A 30 -5.83 -7.12 -3.69
C PRO A 30 -6.73 -6.02 -3.11
N SER A 31 -7.83 -6.39 -2.46
CA SER A 31 -8.73 -5.43 -1.81
C SER A 31 -8.16 -4.84 -0.53
N ALA A 32 -7.41 -5.61 0.27
CA ALA A 32 -6.68 -5.09 1.42
C ALA A 32 -5.58 -4.12 0.99
N MET A 33 -4.86 -4.44 -0.09
CA MET A 33 -3.82 -3.57 -0.64
C MET A 33 -4.38 -2.26 -1.20
N SER A 34 -5.52 -2.34 -1.91
CA SER A 34 -6.22 -1.14 -2.41
C SER A 34 -6.68 -0.22 -1.27
N ARG A 35 -7.21 -0.79 -0.17
CA ARG A 35 -7.56 0.00 1.02
C ARG A 35 -6.33 0.65 1.67
N ALA A 36 -5.22 -0.06 1.75
CA ALA A 36 -3.98 0.47 2.28
C ALA A 36 -3.45 1.63 1.42
N LEU A 37 -3.49 1.49 0.09
CA LEU A 37 -3.14 2.56 -0.85
C LEU A 37 -4.07 3.77 -0.75
N ALA A 38 -5.38 3.57 -0.64
CA ALA A 38 -6.34 4.66 -0.47
C ALA A 38 -6.09 5.46 0.81
N ARG A 39 -5.84 4.76 1.93
CA ARG A 39 -5.45 5.42 3.19
C ARG A 39 -4.12 6.16 3.06
N LEU A 40 -3.17 5.60 2.31
CA LEU A 40 -1.88 6.23 2.05
C LEU A 40 -2.08 7.57 1.31
N ARG A 41 -2.86 7.56 0.24
CA ARG A 41 -3.28 8.73 -0.54
C ARG A 41 -3.98 9.79 0.30
N GLU A 42 -4.95 9.38 1.14
CA GLU A 42 -5.62 10.27 2.10
C GLU A 42 -4.63 10.92 3.07
N THR A 43 -3.67 10.15 3.60
CA THR A 43 -2.67 10.67 4.55
C THR A 43 -1.60 11.55 3.91
N THR A 44 -1.26 11.31 2.64
CA THR A 44 -0.29 12.13 1.89
C THR A 44 -0.94 13.31 1.16
N GLY A 45 -2.28 13.40 1.16
CA GLY A 45 -3.02 14.45 0.46
C GLY A 45 -2.96 14.33 -1.07
N ASP A 46 -2.72 13.12 -1.58
CA ASP A 46 -2.56 12.85 -3.01
C ASP A 46 -3.82 12.11 -3.51
N PRO A 47 -4.72 12.74 -4.30
CA PRO A 47 -5.99 12.13 -4.73
C PRO A 47 -5.82 10.94 -5.71
#